data_AF-A0A3N1GU17-F1
#
_entry.id   AF-A0A3N1GU17-F1
#
_cell.length_a   1.000
_cell.length_b   1.000
_cell.length_c   1.000
_cell.angle_alpha   90.00
_cell.angle_beta   90.00
_cell.angle_gamma   90.00
#
_symmetry.space_group_name_H-M   'P 1'
#
loop_
_entity.id
_entity.type
_entity.pdbx_description
1 polymer ?
#
loop_
_entity_poly.entity_id
_entity_poly.type
_entity_poly.pdbx_seq_one_letter_code
_entity_poly.pdbx_strand_id
1 'polypeptide(L)'
;MHDSVYDLAGDDPRIAKFLRTALTQLADNPDPPLREMAQGVLDGHVDLRQAATSDAYAASFNEGSRAFWSYYDNLDETERQELARTGKHQLDTLLDGPDLSPTT
;
A
#
# COMPACT_ATOMS: atom_id res chain seq x y z
N MET A 1 -9.99 18.07 -5.65
CA MET A 1 -10.02 16.60 -5.70
C MET A 1 -9.71 16.13 -4.29
N HIS A 2 -10.61 15.34 -3.68
CA HIS A 2 -10.30 14.68 -2.41
C HIS A 2 -9.30 13.56 -2.71
N ASP A 3 -8.23 13.51 -1.95
CA ASP A 3 -7.21 12.48 -2.09
C ASP A 3 -7.85 11.15 -1.64
N SER A 4 -8.12 10.25 -2.59
CA SER A 4 -8.82 8.97 -2.35
C SER A 4 -8.13 8.09 -1.31
N VAL A 5 -6.83 8.33 -1.08
CA VAL A 5 -6.05 7.66 -0.05
C VAL A 5 -6.50 8.09 1.34
N TYR A 6 -6.85 9.36 1.54
CA TYR A 6 -7.35 9.87 2.81
C TYR A 6 -8.78 9.38 3.13
N ASP A 7 -9.63 9.25 2.10
CA ASP A 7 -10.99 8.68 2.27
C ASP A 7 -10.92 7.21 2.72
N LEU A 8 -10.01 6.43 2.10
CA LEU A 8 -9.80 5.04 2.49
C LEU A 8 -9.15 4.90 3.88
N ALA A 9 -8.27 5.84 4.24
CA ALA A 9 -7.63 5.90 5.54
C ALA A 9 -8.58 6.31 6.69
N GLY A 10 -9.83 6.72 6.37
CA GLY A 10 -10.81 7.13 7.38
C GLY A 10 -10.36 8.35 8.18
N ASP A 11 -9.76 9.33 7.51
CA ASP A 11 -9.16 10.53 8.11
C ASP A 11 -8.00 10.26 9.08
N ASP A 12 -7.47 9.03 9.15
CA ASP A 12 -6.22 8.79 9.86
C ASP A 12 -5.03 9.18 8.97
N PRO A 13 -4.34 10.31 9.26
CA PRO A 13 -3.22 10.77 8.43
C PRO A 13 -2.07 9.75 8.42
N ARG A 14 -2.01 8.85 9.42
CA ARG A 14 -1.00 7.81 9.52
C ARG A 14 -1.20 6.75 8.47
N ILE A 15 -2.43 6.28 8.34
CA ILE A 15 -2.82 5.29 7.34
C ILE A 15 -2.68 5.90 5.95
N ALA A 16 -3.04 7.18 5.78
CA ALA A 16 -2.87 7.88 4.51
C ALA A 16 -1.40 7.97 4.08
N LYS A 17 -0.48 8.33 4.99
CA LYS A 17 0.98 8.37 4.72
C LYS A 17 1.54 6.99 4.37
N PHE A 18 1.10 5.96 5.07
CA PHE A 18 1.48 4.58 4.77
C PHE A 18 1.01 4.15 3.38
N LEU A 19 -0.27 4.35 3.07
CA LEU A 19 -0.85 4.00 1.77
C LEU A 19 -0.14 4.74 0.63
N ARG A 20 0.16 6.03 0.81
CA ARG A 20 0.91 6.82 -0.20
C ARG A 20 2.33 6.27 -0.41
N THR A 21 3.01 5.89 0.67
CA THR A 21 4.34 5.25 0.58
C THR A 21 4.27 3.91 -0.14
N ALA A 22 3.28 3.08 0.20
CA ALA A 22 3.08 1.78 -0.44
C ALA A 22 2.78 1.93 -1.94
N LEU A 23 1.90 2.88 -2.31
CA LEU A 23 1.63 3.20 -3.72
C LEU A 23 2.88 3.69 -4.44
N THR A 24 3.71 4.51 -3.78
CA THR A 24 4.99 4.96 -4.36
C THR A 24 5.92 3.78 -4.66
N GLN A 25 5.97 2.78 -3.78
CA GLN A 25 6.74 1.55 -4.03
C GLN A 25 6.11 0.69 -5.15
N LEU A 26 4.78 0.61 -5.22
CA LEU A 26 4.10 -0.07 -6.34
C LEU A 26 4.34 0.63 -7.68
N ALA A 27 4.47 1.97 -7.69
CA ALA A 27 4.79 2.73 -8.90
C ALA A 27 6.22 2.46 -9.41
N ASP A 28 7.10 1.92 -8.58
CA ASP A 28 8.45 1.48 -8.96
C ASP A 28 8.51 -0.03 -9.31
N ASN A 29 7.40 -0.75 -9.16
CA ASN A 29 7.34 -2.19 -9.38
C ASN A 29 7.53 -2.55 -10.87
N PRO A 30 8.22 -3.66 -11.19
CA PRO A 30 8.36 -4.14 -12.57
C PRO A 30 7.04 -4.54 -13.24
N ASP A 31 5.98 -4.83 -12.47
CA ASP A 31 4.66 -5.20 -13.01
C ASP A 31 3.94 -3.98 -13.64
N PRO A 32 3.77 -3.94 -14.98
CA PRO A 32 3.20 -2.78 -15.67
C PRO A 32 1.79 -2.39 -15.20
N PRO A 33 0.83 -3.32 -15.02
CA PRO A 33 -0.52 -2.95 -14.60
C PRO A 33 -0.56 -2.42 -13.16
N LEU A 34 0.23 -2.97 -12.24
CA LEU A 34 0.32 -2.44 -10.86
C LEU A 34 0.96 -1.05 -10.83
N ARG A 35 1.98 -0.80 -11.66
CA ARG A 35 2.60 0.52 -11.78
C ARG A 35 1.63 1.57 -12.29
N GLU A 36 0.91 1.27 -13.38
CA GLU A 36 -0.08 2.18 -13.95
C GLU A 36 -1.21 2.50 -12.96
N MET A 37 -1.67 1.49 -12.23
CA MET A 37 -2.65 1.68 -11.16
C MET A 37 -2.12 2.62 -10.07
N ALA A 38 -0.90 2.37 -9.59
CA ALA A 38 -0.30 3.15 -8.52
C ALA A 38 -0.06 4.61 -8.92
N GLN A 39 0.44 4.84 -10.14
CA GLN A 39 0.61 6.18 -10.70
C GLN A 39 -0.74 6.88 -10.87
N GLY A 40 -1.75 6.19 -11.42
CA GLY A 40 -3.09 6.73 -11.60
C GLY A 40 -3.76 7.14 -10.28
N VAL A 41 -3.52 6.41 -9.19
CA VAL A 41 -4.00 6.78 -7.86
C VAL A 41 -3.22 7.95 -7.27
N LEU A 42 -1.88 7.94 -7.37
CA LEU A 42 -1.03 9.01 -6.83
C LEU A 42 -1.29 10.36 -7.52
N ASP A 43 -1.56 10.34 -8.82
CA ASP A 43 -1.88 11.53 -9.62
C ASP A 43 -3.35 11.97 -9.46
N GLY A 44 -4.17 11.20 -8.75
CA GLY A 44 -5.59 11.49 -8.53
C GLY A 44 -6.48 11.27 -9.76
N HIS A 45 -5.98 10.57 -10.78
CA HIS A 45 -6.74 10.17 -11.96
C HIS A 45 -7.67 8.98 -11.70
N VAL A 46 -7.32 8.14 -10.72
CA VAL A 46 -8.07 6.94 -10.34
C VAL A 46 -8.29 6.94 -8.82
N ASP A 47 -9.51 6.60 -8.40
CA ASP A 47 -9.80 6.39 -6.99
C ASP A 47 -9.22 5.06 -6.50
N LEU A 48 -8.52 5.05 -5.37
CA LEU A 48 -7.87 3.84 -4.83
C LEU A 48 -8.86 2.70 -4.58
N ARG A 49 -10.06 3.00 -4.05
CA ARG A 49 -11.08 1.97 -3.80
C ARG A 49 -11.58 1.41 -5.12
N GLN A 50 -11.83 2.27 -6.11
CA GLN A 50 -12.23 1.83 -7.45
C GLN A 50 -11.15 0.98 -8.12
N ALA A 51 -9.88 1.38 -8.04
CA ALA A 51 -8.73 0.64 -8.56
C ALA A 51 -8.60 -0.74 -7.90
N ALA A 52 -8.73 -0.82 -6.58
CA ALA A 52 -8.66 -2.07 -5.83
C ALA A 52 -9.81 -3.03 -6.15
N THR A 53 -11.00 -2.51 -6.49
CA THR A 53 -12.15 -3.32 -6.91
C THR A 53 -12.21 -3.58 -8.42
N SER A 54 -11.25 -3.05 -9.19
CA SER A 54 -11.26 -3.17 -10.64
C SER A 54 -10.77 -4.54 -11.08
N ASP A 55 -11.57 -5.22 -11.91
CA ASP A 55 -11.18 -6.48 -12.54
C ASP A 55 -9.91 -6.36 -13.40
N ALA A 56 -9.57 -5.15 -13.87
CA ALA A 56 -8.38 -4.88 -14.66
C ALA A 56 -7.07 -5.15 -13.89
N TYR A 57 -7.08 -4.99 -12.57
CA TYR A 57 -5.91 -5.17 -11.71
C TYR A 57 -6.07 -6.37 -10.76
N ALA A 58 -7.26 -6.97 -10.71
CA ALA A 58 -7.60 -8.08 -9.82
C ALA A 58 -6.68 -9.30 -10.01
N ALA A 59 -6.20 -9.57 -11.23
CA ALA A 59 -5.30 -10.69 -11.49
C ALA A 59 -3.94 -10.51 -10.78
N SER A 60 -3.27 -9.38 -11.00
CA SER A 60 -1.97 -9.07 -10.37
C SER A 60 -2.10 -8.95 -8.85
N PHE A 61 -3.20 -8.35 -8.36
CA PHE A 61 -3.45 -8.25 -6.92
C PHE A 61 -3.70 -9.63 -6.28
N ASN A 62 -4.45 -10.51 -6.95
CA ASN A 62 -4.70 -11.88 -6.48
C ASN A 62 -3.45 -12.75 -6.49
N GLU A 63 -2.51 -12.51 -7.41
CA GLU A 63 -1.22 -13.22 -7.43
C GLU A 63 -0.35 -12.81 -6.25
N GLY A 64 -0.17 -11.51 -6.03
CA GLY A 64 0.57 -10.99 -4.87
C GLY A 64 -0.06 -11.42 -3.54
N SER A 65 -1.39 -11.37 -3.45
CA SER A 65 -2.13 -11.84 -2.27
C SER A 65 -1.93 -13.34 -2.03
N ARG A 66 -1.98 -14.17 -3.07
CA ARG A 66 -1.73 -15.62 -2.93
C ARG A 66 -0.30 -15.91 -2.48
N ALA A 67 0.69 -15.22 -3.03
CA ALA A 67 2.08 -15.37 -2.61
C ALA A 67 2.25 -15.00 -1.13
N PHE A 68 1.65 -13.88 -0.69
CA PHE A 68 1.66 -13.47 0.70
C PHE A 68 0.98 -14.49 1.62
N TRP A 69 -0.24 -14.95 1.28
CA TRP A 69 -0.96 -15.95 2.09
C TRP A 69 -0.21 -17.27 2.17
N SER A 70 0.42 -17.70 1.07
CA SER A 70 1.24 -18.91 1.07
C SER A 70 2.49 -18.75 1.95
N TYR A 71 3.11 -17.58 1.98
CA TYR A 71 4.21 -17.29 2.90
C TYR A 71 3.72 -17.30 4.35
N TYR A 72 2.63 -16.59 4.64
CA TYR A 72 2.05 -16.45 5.98
C TYR A 72 1.58 -17.78 6.58
N ASP A 73 1.00 -18.65 5.76
CA ASP A 73 0.55 -19.98 6.21
C ASP A 73 1.71 -20.88 6.63
N ASN A 74 2.89 -20.69 6.04
CA ASN A 74 4.12 -21.41 6.41
C ASN A 74 4.81 -20.87 7.67
N LEU A 75 4.42 -19.69 8.17
CA LEU A 75 5.00 -19.12 9.39
C LEU A 75 4.41 -19.76 10.63
N ASP A 76 5.27 -20.05 11.61
CA ASP A 76 4.84 -20.43 12.94
C ASP A 76 4.31 -19.23 13.75
N GLU A 77 3.71 -19.49 14.92
CA GLU A 77 3.12 -18.45 15.76
C GLU A 77 4.14 -17.38 16.20
N THR A 78 5.40 -17.76 16.42
CA THR A 78 6.46 -16.83 16.81
C THR A 78 6.86 -15.94 15.63
N GLU A 79 7.02 -16.54 14.46
CA GLU A 79 7.33 -15.85 13.22
C GLU A 79 6.21 -14.90 12.79
N ARG A 80 4.93 -15.30 12.99
CA ARG A 80 3.78 -14.42 12.77
C ARG A 80 3.78 -13.22 13.71
N GLN A 81 4.09 -13.45 14.99
CA GLN A 81 4.21 -12.36 15.97
C GLN A 81 5.36 -11.41 15.63
N GLU A 82 6.49 -11.94 15.15
CA GLU A 82 7.62 -11.12 14.72
C GLU A 82 7.33 -10.36 13.43
N LEU A 83 6.60 -10.96 12.49
CA LEU A 83 6.12 -10.28 11.29
C LEU A 83 5.17 -9.13 11.66
N ALA A 84 4.24 -9.35 12.59
CA ALA A 84 3.34 -8.31 13.09
C ALA A 84 4.10 -7.19 13.82
N ARG A 85 5.09 -7.54 14.65
CA ARG A 85 5.95 -6.56 15.35
C ARG A 85 6.79 -5.75 14.37
N THR A 86 7.37 -6.40 13.36
CA THR A 86 8.15 -5.76 12.30
C THR A 86 7.28 -4.81 11.48
N GLY A 87 6.09 -5.26 11.07
CA GLY A 87 5.13 -4.42 10.35
C GLY A 87 4.72 -3.20 11.17
N LYS A 88 4.45 -3.39 12.47
CA LYS A 88 4.16 -2.27 13.38
C LYS A 88 5.33 -1.29 13.50
N HIS A 89 6.55 -1.79 13.66
CA HIS A 89 7.75 -0.95 13.74
C HIS A 89 8.01 -0.19 12.42
N GLN A 90 7.80 -0.82 11.27
CA GLN A 90 7.92 -0.18 9.97
C GLN A 90 6.86 0.91 9.80
N LEU A 91 5.63 0.66 10.23
CA LEU A 91 4.58 1.67 10.31
C LEU A 91 5.02 2.82 11.21
N ASP A 92 5.38 2.57 12.47
CA ASP A 92 5.85 3.61 13.40
C ASP A 92 7.04 4.40 12.81
N THR A 93 8.01 3.75 12.17
CA THR A 93 9.15 4.43 11.51
C THR A 93 8.71 5.31 10.35
N LEU A 94 7.76 4.86 9.52
CA LEU A 94 7.20 5.67 8.43
C LEU A 94 6.42 6.87 8.98
N LEU A 95 5.81 6.74 10.16
CA LEU A 95 5.08 7.80 10.83
C LEU A 95 6.02 8.82 11.47
N ASP A 96 7.07 8.35 12.14
CA ASP A 96 8.07 9.18 12.85
C ASP A 96 9.12 9.80 11.91
N GLY A 97 9.28 9.27 10.69
CA GLY A 97 10.15 9.84 9.66
C GLY A 97 9.67 11.23 9.22
N PRO A 98 10.59 12.17 8.93
CA PRO A 98 10.24 13.56 8.65
C PRO A 98 9.17 13.65 7.58
N ASP A 99 8.20 14.53 7.79
CA ASP A 99 7.25 14.94 6.77
C ASP A 99 8.06 15.52 5.60
N LEU A 100 8.37 14.69 4.61
CA LEU A 100 8.89 15.15 3.34
C LEU A 100 7.71 15.75 2.59
N SER A 101 7.23 16.88 3.09
CA SER A 101 6.56 17.89 2.28
C SER A 101 7.42 18.09 1.04
N PRO A 102 6.92 17.83 -0.18
CA PRO A 102 7.65 18.14 -1.39
C PRO A 102 7.89 19.65 -1.37
N THR A 103 9.15 20.01 -1.16
CA THR A 103 9.57 21.40 -1.18
C THR A 103 9.80 21.77 -2.65
N THR A 104 9.03 22.75 -3.12
CA THR A 104 9.20 23.52 -4.37
C THR A 104 8.55 22.96 -5.62
#